data_AF-A0AA35RT11-F1
#
_entry.id   AF-A0AA35RT11-F1
#
_cell.length_a   1.000
_cell.length_b   1.000
_cell.length_c   1.000
_cell.angle_alpha   90.00
_cell.angle_beta   90.00
_cell.angle_gamma   90.00
#
_symmetry.space_group_name_H-M   'P 1'
#
loop_
_entity.id
_entity.type
_entity.pdbx_description
1 polymer ?
#
loop_
_entity_poly.entity_id
_entity_poly.type
_entity_poly.pdbx_seq_one_letter_code
_entity_poly.pdbx_strand_id
1 'polypeptide(L)'
;MVVLLLAVLAVVCRCLLIWLGSGDWLAKRVEISTPVNSWTRVQEGIALVSSNYSPYSGDVFHEQALVLTVFQWLTSLGEWAVGAFFISVDVVIAVCLAGIADLHMKDQLRRQTRERRSYGKGSD
;
A
#
# COMPACT_ATOMS: atom_id res chain seq x y z
N MET A 1 -6.19 18.10 -11.01
CA MET A 1 -5.84 17.59 -12.35
C MET A 1 -4.54 16.78 -12.33
N VAL A 2 -3.42 17.33 -11.85
CA VAL A 2 -2.12 16.60 -11.81
C VAL A 2 -2.17 15.32 -10.97
N VAL A 3 -2.72 15.37 -9.75
CA VAL A 3 -2.83 14.20 -8.85
C VAL A 3 -3.63 13.07 -9.50
N LEU A 4 -4.74 13.41 -10.18
CA LEU A 4 -5.56 12.43 -10.88
C LEU A 4 -4.78 11.76 -12.03
N LEU A 5 -4.01 12.54 -12.80
CA LEU A 5 -3.18 12.02 -13.89
C LEU A 5 -2.09 11.08 -13.36
N LEU A 6 -1.43 11.44 -12.25
CA LEU A 6 -0.45 10.58 -11.60
C LEU A 6 -1.08 9.30 -11.04
N ALA A 7 -2.27 9.39 -10.46
CA ALA A 7 -3.00 8.21 -9.97
C ALA A 7 -3.37 7.27 -11.13
N VAL A 8 -3.88 7.81 -12.24
CA VAL A 8 -4.18 7.00 -13.44
C VAL A 8 -2.92 6.34 -13.99
N LEU A 9 -1.82 7.08 -14.10
CA LEU A 9 -0.54 6.53 -14.53
C LEU A 9 -0.06 5.40 -13.61
N ALA A 10 -0.13 5.60 -12.29
CA ALA A 10 0.24 4.59 -11.30
C ALA A 10 -0.60 3.31 -11.44
N VAL A 11 -1.93 3.45 -11.60
CA VAL A 11 -2.83 2.31 -11.84
C VAL A 11 -2.46 1.56 -13.11
N VAL A 12 -2.21 2.28 -14.22
CA VAL A 12 -1.80 1.66 -15.49
C VAL A 12 -0.46 0.92 -15.32
N CYS A 13 0.54 1.53 -14.70
CA CYS A 13 1.81 0.88 -14.41
C CYS A 13 1.62 -0.39 -13.55
N ARG A 14 0.75 -0.35 -12.53
CA ARG A 14 0.47 -1.49 -11.66
C ARG A 14 -0.20 -2.63 -12.43
N CYS A 15 -1.19 -2.32 -13.26
CA CYS A 15 -1.84 -3.30 -14.14
C CYS A 15 -0.85 -3.95 -15.11
N LEU A 16 0.06 -3.17 -15.70
CA LEU A 16 1.10 -3.69 -16.61
C LEU A 16 2.06 -4.65 -15.88
N LEU A 17 2.50 -4.30 -14.67
CA LEU A 17 3.40 -5.15 -13.88
C LEU A 17 2.74 -6.49 -13.50
N ILE A 18 1.45 -6.46 -13.14
CA ILE A 18 0.66 -7.67 -12.86
C ILE A 18 0.54 -8.52 -14.13
N TRP A 19 0.18 -7.90 -15.26
CA TRP A 19 0.03 -8.61 -16.53
C TRP A 19 1.33 -9.25 -17.02
N LEU A 20 2.48 -8.61 -16.78
CA LEU A 20 3.80 -9.15 -17.10
C LEU A 20 4.27 -10.28 -16.17
N GLY A 21 3.52 -10.62 -15.12
CA GLY A 21 3.91 -11.65 -14.16
C GLY A 21 5.17 -11.31 -13.37
N SER A 22 5.47 -10.01 -13.20
CA SER A 22 6.71 -9.56 -12.53
C SER A 22 6.78 -10.02 -11.07
N GLY A 23 5.63 -10.19 -10.42
CA GLY A 23 5.52 -10.63 -9.02
C GLY A 23 6.25 -11.95 -8.74
N ASP A 24 6.09 -12.95 -9.60
CA ASP A 24 6.68 -14.28 -9.41
C ASP A 24 8.22 -14.25 -9.48
N TRP A 25 8.76 -13.37 -10.32
CA TRP A 25 10.20 -13.18 -10.41
C TRP A 25 10.74 -12.46 -9.17
N LEU A 26 10.04 -11.43 -8.68
CA LEU A 26 10.43 -10.69 -7.48
C LEU A 26 10.32 -11.56 -6.22
N ALA A 27 9.29 -12.40 -6.10
CA ALA A 27 9.05 -13.26 -4.94
C ALA A 27 10.20 -14.26 -4.67
N LYS A 28 10.94 -14.64 -5.72
CA LYS A 28 12.11 -15.54 -5.61
C LYS A 28 13.37 -14.85 -5.10
N ARG A 29 13.38 -13.51 -4.96
CA ARG A 29 14.53 -12.75 -4.49
C ARG A 29 14.46 -12.54 -2.98
N VAL A 30 15.40 -13.13 -2.25
CA VAL A 30 15.50 -13.00 -0.79
C VAL A 30 15.74 -11.57 -0.30
N GLU A 31 16.28 -10.71 -1.16
CA GLU A 31 16.45 -9.26 -0.89
C GLU A 31 15.11 -8.51 -0.82
N ILE A 32 14.07 -9.05 -1.46
CA ILE A 32 12.76 -8.40 -1.62
C ILE A 32 11.70 -9.15 -0.80
N SER A 33 11.72 -10.48 -0.83
CA SER A 33 10.79 -11.35 -0.10
C SER A 33 11.49 -11.94 1.13
N THR A 34 11.26 -11.33 2.29
CA THR A 34 11.75 -11.80 3.58
C THR A 34 10.69 -12.68 4.28
N PRO A 35 11.06 -13.44 5.33
CA PRO A 35 10.10 -14.29 6.05
C PRO A 35 8.86 -13.56 6.61
N VAL A 36 8.97 -12.23 6.82
CA VAL A 36 7.94 -11.37 7.43
C VAL A 36 7.18 -10.51 6.41
N ASN A 37 7.37 -10.72 5.11
CA ASN A 37 6.61 -10.00 4.08
C ASN A 37 6.43 -10.83 2.80
N SER A 38 6.63 -12.15 2.89
CA SER A 38 6.58 -13.02 1.73
C SER A 38 5.14 -13.39 1.40
N TRP A 39 4.76 -13.16 0.14
CA TRP A 39 3.47 -13.62 -0.39
C TRP A 39 3.30 -15.14 -0.29
N THR A 40 4.38 -15.91 -0.44
CA THR A 40 4.37 -17.37 -0.30
C THR A 40 3.94 -17.81 1.10
N ARG A 41 4.35 -17.08 2.15
CA ARG A 41 3.91 -17.37 3.52
C ARG A 41 2.42 -17.16 3.71
N VAL A 42 1.85 -16.12 3.08
CA VAL A 42 0.39 -15.89 3.08
C VAL A 42 -0.32 -17.04 2.38
N GLN A 43 0.18 -17.50 1.23
CA GLN A 43 -0.40 -18.65 0.51
C GLN A 43 -0.29 -19.95 1.33
N GLU A 44 0.84 -20.21 1.98
CA GLU A 44 1.03 -21.35 2.89
C GLU A 44 0.05 -21.29 4.08
N GLY A 45 -0.11 -20.12 4.70
CA GLY A 45 -1.06 -19.89 5.79
C GLY A 45 -2.51 -20.16 5.37
N ILE A 46 -2.91 -19.68 4.18
CA ILE A 46 -4.25 -19.93 3.63
C ILE A 46 -4.45 -21.43 3.37
N ALA A 47 -3.44 -22.12 2.83
CA ALA A 47 -3.50 -23.55 2.57
C ALA A 47 -3.69 -24.37 3.87
N LEU A 48 -2.99 -24.00 4.95
CA LEU A 48 -3.14 -24.63 6.26
C LEU A 48 -4.55 -24.44 6.83
N VAL A 49 -5.08 -23.22 6.78
CA VAL A 49 -6.46 -22.93 7.21
C VAL A 49 -7.47 -23.73 6.39
N SER A 50 -7.31 -23.80 5.06
CA SER A 50 -8.20 -24.59 4.20
C SER A 50 -8.15 -26.10 4.49
N SER A 51 -7.04 -26.58 5.06
CA SER A 51 -6.84 -27.97 5.46
C SER A 51 -7.23 -28.23 6.93
N ASN A 52 -7.88 -27.27 7.59
CA ASN A 52 -8.31 -27.33 8.99
C ASN A 52 -7.15 -27.50 10.00
N TYR A 53 -5.95 -27.04 9.63
CA TYR A 53 -4.79 -26.94 10.52
C TYR A 53 -4.62 -25.50 10.98
N SER A 54 -4.05 -25.32 12.18
CA SER A 54 -3.72 -23.98 12.66
C SER A 54 -2.53 -23.42 11.87
N PRO A 55 -2.66 -22.26 11.20
CA PRO A 55 -1.54 -21.62 10.51
C PRO A 55 -0.47 -21.10 11.49
N TYR A 56 -0.84 -20.89 12.76
CA TYR A 56 0.03 -20.36 13.82
C TYR A 56 0.67 -21.43 14.70
N SER A 57 0.31 -22.71 14.53
CA SER A 57 0.84 -23.78 15.39
C SER A 57 2.29 -24.19 15.06
N GLY A 58 2.93 -23.54 14.08
CA GLY A 58 4.32 -23.77 13.69
C GLY A 58 5.00 -22.50 13.20
N ASP A 59 6.22 -22.62 12.66
CA ASP A 59 7.03 -21.48 12.17
C ASP A 59 6.64 -21.00 10.75
N VAL A 60 5.42 -21.31 10.31
CA VAL A 60 4.98 -21.12 8.93
C VAL A 60 4.38 -19.72 8.73
N PHE A 61 3.57 -19.24 9.66
CA PHE A 61 2.85 -17.98 9.51
C PHE A 61 2.85 -17.17 10.80
N HIS A 62 3.45 -15.97 10.75
CA HIS A 62 3.59 -15.06 11.88
C HIS A 62 2.95 -13.68 11.65
N GLU A 63 2.22 -13.50 10.55
CA GLU A 63 1.50 -12.25 10.28
C GLU A 63 0.21 -12.14 11.10
N GLN A 64 -0.42 -10.97 11.10
CA GLN A 64 -1.65 -10.74 11.86
C GLN A 64 -2.83 -11.56 11.31
N ALA A 65 -3.66 -12.09 12.21
CA ALA A 65 -4.84 -12.88 11.82
C ALA A 65 -5.81 -12.18 10.87
N LEU A 66 -5.95 -10.85 11.00
CA LEU A 66 -6.76 -10.06 10.08
C LEU A 66 -6.25 -10.12 8.64
N VAL A 67 -4.93 -10.09 8.44
CA VAL A 67 -4.30 -10.21 7.12
C VAL A 67 -4.67 -11.55 6.50
N LEU A 68 -4.57 -12.63 7.27
CA LEU A 68 -4.92 -13.96 6.80
C LEU A 68 -6.39 -14.07 6.41
N THR A 69 -7.31 -13.58 7.23
CA THR A 69 -8.75 -13.62 6.92
C THR A 69 -9.09 -12.80 5.67
N VAL A 70 -8.51 -11.60 5.53
CA VAL A 70 -8.74 -10.75 4.35
C VAL A 70 -8.20 -11.40 3.09
N PHE A 71 -6.97 -11.92 3.10
CA PHE A 71 -6.39 -12.54 1.91
C PHE A 71 -6.99 -13.91 1.60
N GLN A 72 -7.46 -14.67 2.59
CA GLN A 72 -8.26 -15.88 2.37
C GLN A 72 -9.55 -15.54 1.62
N TRP A 73 -10.24 -14.47 2.03
CA TRP A 73 -11.45 -14.02 1.35
C TRP A 73 -11.13 -13.49 -0.07
N LEU A 74 -10.12 -12.64 -0.23
CA LEU A 74 -9.72 -12.12 -1.55
C LEU A 74 -9.30 -13.23 -2.51
N THR A 75 -8.50 -14.19 -2.05
CA THR A 75 -8.07 -15.32 -2.89
C THR A 75 -9.25 -16.22 -3.29
N SER A 76 -10.28 -16.33 -2.45
CA SER A 76 -11.52 -17.05 -2.82
C SER A 76 -12.31 -16.38 -3.95
N LEU A 77 -12.12 -15.07 -4.17
CA LEU A 77 -12.71 -14.33 -5.31
C LEU A 77 -11.88 -14.43 -6.59
N GLY A 78 -10.63 -14.90 -6.48
CA GLY A 78 -9.66 -15.06 -7.56
C GLY A 78 -8.46 -14.12 -7.47
N GLU A 79 -7.38 -14.44 -8.19
CA GLU A 79 -6.12 -13.66 -8.16
C GLU A 79 -6.29 -12.21 -8.62
N TRP A 80 -7.23 -11.95 -9.54
CA TRP A 80 -7.57 -10.60 -9.99
C TRP A 80 -8.07 -9.72 -8.84
N ALA A 81 -8.76 -10.30 -7.84
CA ALA A 81 -9.27 -9.56 -6.69
C ALA A 81 -8.14 -9.13 -5.75
N VAL A 82 -7.12 -9.96 -5.60
CA VAL A 82 -5.89 -9.61 -4.87
C VAL A 82 -5.18 -8.46 -5.56
N GLY A 83 -5.02 -8.52 -6.89
CA GLY A 83 -4.44 -7.43 -7.67
C GLY A 83 -5.23 -6.12 -7.55
N ALA A 84 -6.56 -6.20 -7.67
CA ALA A 84 -7.46 -5.05 -7.52
C ALA A 84 -7.39 -4.45 -6.11
N PHE A 85 -7.27 -5.28 -5.07
CA PHE A 85 -7.08 -4.82 -3.69
C PHE A 85 -5.80 -3.98 -3.56
N PHE A 86 -4.65 -4.47 -4.02
CA PHE A 86 -3.41 -3.71 -3.97
C PHE A 86 -3.50 -2.39 -4.74
N ILE A 87 -4.08 -2.39 -5.94
CA ILE A 87 -4.29 -1.17 -6.73
C ILE A 87 -5.18 -0.18 -5.97
N SER A 88 -6.26 -0.66 -5.33
CA SER A 88 -7.16 0.20 -4.56
C SER A 88 -6.45 0.85 -3.37
N VAL A 89 -5.61 0.09 -2.67
CA VAL A 89 -4.80 0.60 -1.55
C VAL A 89 -3.80 1.65 -2.05
N ASP A 90 -3.14 1.42 -3.18
CA ASP A 90 -2.22 2.39 -3.81
C ASP A 90 -2.94 3.71 -4.13
N VAL A 91 -4.17 3.66 -4.65
CA VAL A 91 -4.99 4.86 -4.93
C VAL A 91 -5.39 5.58 -3.65
N VAL A 92 -5.82 4.85 -2.62
CA VAL A 92 -6.16 5.44 -1.31
C VAL A 92 -4.95 6.16 -0.72
N ILE A 93 -3.77 5.53 -0.76
CA ILE A 93 -2.52 6.13 -0.30
C ILE A 93 -2.22 7.42 -1.09
N ALA A 94 -2.37 7.40 -2.42
CA ALA A 94 -2.14 8.57 -3.26
C ALA A 94 -3.09 9.74 -2.90
N VAL A 95 -4.37 9.46 -2.65
CA VAL A 95 -5.35 10.47 -2.24
C VAL A 95 -5.02 11.04 -0.86
N CYS A 96 -4.69 10.18 0.11
CA CYS A 96 -4.28 10.60 1.45
C CYS A 96 -3.04 11.49 1.41
N LEU A 97 -2.00 11.09 0.68
CA LEU A 97 -0.77 11.87 0.52
C LEU A 97 -1.03 13.22 -0.15
N ALA A 98 -1.88 13.27 -1.18
CA ALA A 98 -2.26 14.52 -1.83
C ALA A 98 -2.99 15.47 -0.86
N GLY A 99 -3.90 14.92 -0.03
CA GLY A 99 -4.59 15.68 1.01
C GLY A 99 -3.62 16.24 2.06
N ILE A 100 -2.68 15.42 2.53
CA ILE A 100 -1.65 15.82 3.50
C ILE A 100 -0.77 16.94 2.91
N ALA A 101 -0.37 16.81 1.65
CA ALA A 101 0.46 17.80 0.97
C ALA A 101 -0.24 19.16 0.83
N ASP A 102 -1.54 19.18 0.48
CA ASP A 102 -2.31 20.42 0.37
C ASP A 102 -2.49 21.11 1.73
N LEU A 103 -2.77 20.33 2.79
CA LEU A 103 -2.84 20.85 4.15
C LEU A 103 -1.51 21.45 4.60
N HIS A 104 -0.40 20.78 4.30
CA HIS A 104 0.93 21.25 4.63
C HIS A 104 1.27 22.55 3.89
N MET A 105 0.98 22.64 2.59
CA MET A 105 1.25 23.83 1.79
C MET A 105 0.45 25.04 2.30
N LYS A 106 -0.81 24.84 2.68
CA LYS A 106 -1.65 25.89 3.30
C LYS A 106 -1.08 26.36 4.65
N ASP A 107 -0.57 25.45 5.46
CA ASP A 107 0.06 25.81 6.74
C ASP A 107 1.34 26.64 6.52
N GLN A 108 2.21 26.22 5.58
CA GLN A 108 3.42 26.96 5.22
C GLN A 108 3.12 28.38 4.74
N LEU A 109 2.12 28.55 3.86
CA LEU A 109 1.69 29.87 3.37
C LEU A 109 1.15 30.77 4.50
N ARG A 110 0.42 30.20 5.46
CA ARG A 110 -0.08 30.95 6.64
C ARG A 110 1.07 31.41 7.52
N ARG A 111 2.08 30.56 7.75
CA ARG A 111 3.30 30.92 8.51
C ARG A 111 4.06 32.05 7.84
N GLN A 112 4.33 31.93 6.54
CA GLN A 112 5.01 32.98 5.76
C GLN A 112 4.26 34.32 5.79
N THR A 113 2.93 34.29 5.66
CA THR A 113 2.12 35.52 5.72
C THR A 113 2.16 36.18 7.10
N ARG A 114 2.18 35.37 8.18
CA ARG A 114 2.27 35.86 9.57
C ARG A 114 3.63 36.47 9.86
N GLU A 115 4.71 35.82 9.44
CA GLU A 115 6.08 36.33 9.56
C GLU A 115 6.25 37.64 8.80
N ARG A 116 5.81 37.71 7.54
CA ARG A 116 5.88 38.94 6.73
C ARG A 116 5.15 40.12 7.37
N ARG A 117 4.00 39.89 8.00
CA ARG A 117 3.26 40.92 8.76
C ARG A 117 3.98 41.35 10.04
N SER A 118 4.76 40.47 10.66
CA SER A 118 5.56 40.79 11.85
C SER A 118 6.71 41.74 11.50
N TYR A 119 7.38 41.53 10.36
CA TYR A 119 8.46 42.42 9.90
C TYR A 119 7.97 43.83 9.57
N GLY A 120 6.78 43.97 8.98
CA GLY A 120 6.22 45.29 8.62
C GLY A 120 5.71 46.13 9.80
N LYS A 121 5.70 45.61 11.03
CA LYS A 121 5.29 46.36 12.24
C LYS A 121 6.47 46.89 13.07
N GLY A 122 7.70 46.49 12.75
CA GLY A 122 8.91 46.91 13.48
C GLY A 122 9.73 47.98 12.77
N SER A 123 9.22 48.55 11.67
CA SER A 123 9.90 49.55 10.84
C SER A 123 9.35 50.98 10.98
N ASP A 124 8.43 51.20 11.92
CA ASP A 124 7.89 52.51 12.32
C ASP A 124 8.35 52.81 13.75
#